data_AF-A0A0Q4E6W4-F1
#
_entry.id   AF-A0A0Q4E6W4-F1
#
_cell.length_a   1.000
_cell.length_b   1.000
_cell.length_c   1.000
_cell.angle_alpha   90.00
_cell.angle_beta   90.00
_cell.angle_gamma   90.00
#
_symmetry.space_group_name_H-M   'P 1'
#
loop_
_entity.id
_entity.type
_entity.pdbx_description
1 polymer ?
#
loop_
_entity_poly.entity_id
_entity_poly.type
_entity_poly.pdbx_seq_one_letter_code
_entity_poly.pdbx_strand_id
1 'polypeptide(L)'
;MRGLAMRPTAFLLLGGAITAPALLSPAVAAPPGAVTITIPRLDVAEYHRPYVAVWLEPVGGGAPRTLAVWYDLKKRGNDPGTKWLADLRAWWRKGGRSMTMPADGVSGATRTPGQYTIPLPADVKPGQYVLNVEAARETGGRELVSVPLTAGARTTGKTELGAVAISAR
;
A
#
# COMPACT_ATOMS: atom_id res chain seq x y z
N MET A 1 90.23 19.86 -6.07
CA MET A 1 89.10 19.15 -6.70
C MET A 1 87.95 19.05 -5.71
N ARG A 2 86.70 19.15 -6.22
CA ARG A 2 85.38 19.08 -5.55
C ARG A 2 84.84 20.43 -5.06
N GLY A 3 83.94 20.98 -5.88
CA GLY A 3 83.22 22.22 -5.66
C GLY A 3 82.03 22.06 -4.72
N LEU A 4 81.77 23.16 -4.02
CA LEU A 4 80.63 23.43 -3.15
C LEU A 4 79.37 23.68 -4.01
N ALA A 5 78.25 23.02 -3.71
CA ALA A 5 76.95 23.39 -4.28
C ALA A 5 75.88 23.36 -3.18
N MET A 6 75.57 24.55 -2.66
CA MET A 6 74.37 24.84 -1.88
C MET A 6 73.14 24.64 -2.78
N ARG A 7 72.14 23.91 -2.29
CA ARG A 7 70.80 23.85 -2.89
C ARG A 7 69.79 24.47 -1.91
N PRO A 8 69.00 25.46 -2.32
CA PRO A 8 68.03 26.09 -1.44
C PRO A 8 66.62 25.47 -1.61
N THR A 9 65.83 25.63 -0.55
CA THR A 9 64.35 25.77 -0.50
C THR A 9 63.43 24.67 -1.04
N ALA A 10 62.59 24.11 -0.17
CA ALA A 10 61.16 24.48 -0.09
C ALA A 10 60.47 23.69 1.05
N PHE A 11 60.03 24.39 2.10
CA PHE A 11 59.06 23.86 3.06
C PHE A 11 57.66 24.00 2.44
N LEU A 12 57.03 22.90 2.09
CA LEU A 12 55.61 22.84 1.72
C LEU A 12 54.79 22.58 2.99
N LEU A 13 54.12 23.62 3.49
CA LEU A 13 53.09 23.51 4.52
C LEU A 13 51.80 23.00 3.86
N LEU A 14 51.46 21.74 4.08
CA LEU A 14 50.16 21.17 3.71
C LEU A 14 49.12 21.65 4.73
N GLY A 15 48.25 22.57 4.32
CA GLY A 15 47.08 23.01 5.11
C GLY A 15 46.07 21.88 5.28
N GLY A 16 45.72 21.58 6.54
CA GLY A 16 44.68 20.60 6.87
C GLY A 16 43.28 21.11 6.51
N ALA A 17 42.58 20.40 5.64
CA ALA A 17 41.17 20.63 5.38
C ALA A 17 40.34 20.07 6.54
N ILE A 18 39.68 20.94 7.29
CA ILE A 18 38.72 20.56 8.33
C ILE A 18 37.43 20.14 7.62
N THR A 19 37.22 18.84 7.39
CA THR A 19 35.93 18.31 6.92
C THR A 19 34.93 18.35 8.08
N ALA A 20 34.09 19.37 8.10
CA ALA A 20 32.95 19.42 9.02
C ALA A 20 31.97 18.27 8.70
N PRO A 21 31.53 17.48 9.69
CA PRO A 21 30.54 16.44 9.45
C PRO A 21 29.20 17.10 9.11
N ALA A 22 28.70 16.84 7.90
CA ALA A 22 27.34 17.19 7.53
C ALA A 22 26.38 16.35 8.39
N LEU A 23 25.71 16.99 9.33
CA LEU A 23 24.62 16.40 10.10
C LEU A 23 23.47 16.09 9.12
N LEU A 24 23.37 14.83 8.70
CA LEU A 24 22.19 14.32 8.02
C LEU A 24 21.05 14.25 9.03
N SER A 25 20.21 15.28 9.07
CA SER A 25 18.93 15.21 9.76
C SER A 25 18.10 14.06 9.19
N PRO A 26 17.51 13.17 10.01
CA PRO A 26 16.64 12.12 9.48
C PRO A 26 15.46 12.79 8.79
N ALA A 27 15.25 12.46 7.51
CA ALA A 27 14.06 12.88 6.78
C ALA A 27 12.83 12.30 7.50
N VAL A 28 11.99 13.17 8.06
CA VAL A 28 10.68 12.76 8.55
C VAL A 28 9.88 12.29 7.34
N ALA A 29 9.61 10.98 7.27
CA ALA A 29 8.82 10.43 6.18
C ALA A 29 7.42 11.09 6.18
N ALA A 30 6.99 11.58 5.02
CA ALA A 30 5.67 12.16 4.87
C ALA A 30 4.59 11.14 5.27
N PRO A 31 3.50 11.56 5.94
CA PRO A 31 2.44 10.65 6.32
C PRO A 31 1.76 10.05 5.07
N PRO A 32 1.26 8.80 5.14
CA PRO A 32 0.54 8.20 4.03
C PRO A 32 -0.78 8.94 3.76
N GLY A 33 -1.12 9.11 2.49
CA GLY A 33 -2.26 9.92 2.03
C GLY A 33 -3.31 9.15 1.24
N ALA A 34 -2.92 8.18 0.43
CA ALA A 34 -3.83 7.38 -0.36
C ALA A 34 -3.28 5.98 -0.67
N VAL A 35 -4.18 5.08 -1.02
CA VAL A 35 -3.89 3.72 -1.47
C VAL A 35 -4.34 3.60 -2.93
N THR A 36 -3.41 3.26 -3.82
CA THR A 36 -3.70 2.95 -5.23
C THR A 36 -3.66 1.44 -5.42
N ILE A 37 -4.71 0.90 -6.04
CA ILE A 37 -4.88 -0.53 -6.32
C ILE A 37 -5.05 -0.71 -7.81
N THR A 38 -4.29 -1.64 -8.39
CA THR A 38 -4.46 -2.06 -9.77
C THR A 38 -5.26 -3.35 -9.84
N ILE A 39 -6.33 -3.35 -10.61
CA ILE A 39 -7.06 -4.55 -11.02
C ILE A 39 -6.57 -4.91 -12.43
N PRO A 40 -5.85 -6.04 -12.60
CA PRO A 40 -5.33 -6.43 -13.90
C PRO A 40 -6.47 -6.92 -14.80
N ARG A 41 -6.22 -6.87 -16.11
CA ARG A 41 -7.00 -7.66 -17.05
C ARG A 41 -6.48 -9.10 -16.96
N LEU A 42 -7.38 -10.05 -16.74
CA LEU A 42 -7.05 -11.47 -16.72
C LEU A 42 -7.48 -12.11 -18.04
N ASP A 43 -6.64 -13.00 -18.55
CA ASP A 43 -6.95 -13.81 -19.73
C ASP A 43 -7.57 -15.13 -19.29
N VAL A 44 -8.90 -15.13 -19.15
CA VAL A 44 -9.70 -16.25 -18.67
C VAL A 44 -10.97 -16.36 -19.50
N ALA A 45 -11.50 -17.58 -19.64
CA ALA A 45 -12.69 -17.84 -20.46
C ALA A 45 -13.93 -17.06 -19.99
N GLU A 46 -14.12 -16.95 -18.67
CA GLU A 46 -15.20 -16.16 -18.07
C GLU A 46 -14.62 -15.19 -17.03
N TYR A 47 -14.76 -13.89 -17.30
CA TYR A 47 -14.25 -12.84 -16.43
C TYR A 47 -15.37 -12.20 -15.61
N HIS A 48 -15.43 -12.56 -14.33
CA HIS A 48 -16.20 -11.82 -13.33
C HIS A 48 -15.32 -10.74 -12.70
N ARG A 49 -15.90 -9.54 -12.52
CA ARG A 49 -15.20 -8.43 -11.84
C ARG A 49 -14.96 -8.84 -10.38
N PRO A 50 -13.74 -8.72 -9.86
CA PRO A 50 -13.44 -9.19 -8.52
C PRO A 50 -14.20 -8.36 -7.48
N TYR A 51 -14.63 -9.04 -6.42
CA TYR A 51 -14.94 -8.40 -5.16
C TYR A 51 -13.61 -8.02 -4.54
N VAL A 52 -13.54 -6.85 -3.91
CA VAL A 52 -12.30 -6.34 -3.31
C VAL A 52 -12.59 -5.76 -1.94
N ALA A 53 -11.82 -6.13 -0.92
CA ALA A 53 -11.81 -5.46 0.37
C ALA A 53 -10.44 -4.81 0.63
N VAL A 54 -10.48 -3.63 1.22
CA VAL A 54 -9.30 -2.86 1.63
C VAL A 54 -9.48 -2.47 3.08
N TRP A 55 -8.53 -2.84 3.94
CA TRP A 55 -8.61 -2.51 5.37
C TRP A 55 -7.25 -2.33 6.01
N LEU A 56 -7.25 -1.62 7.14
CA LEU A 56 -6.10 -1.42 8.00
C LEU A 56 -6.20 -2.33 9.23
N GLU A 57 -5.10 -3.00 9.57
CA GLU A 57 -4.95 -3.69 10.86
C GLU A 57 -3.86 -3.00 11.70
N PRO A 58 -4.17 -2.56 12.93
CA PRO A 58 -3.15 -2.03 13.83
C PRO A 58 -2.17 -3.14 14.22
N VAL A 59 -0.86 -2.86 14.15
CA VAL A 59 0.19 -3.83 14.53
C VAL A 59 0.14 -4.19 16.02
N GLY A 60 -0.25 -3.24 16.87
CA GLY A 60 -0.41 -3.45 18.31
C GLY A 60 -1.68 -4.21 18.72
N GLY A 61 -2.43 -4.75 17.76
CA GLY A 61 -3.75 -5.32 18.00
C GLY A 61 -4.85 -4.26 18.08
N GLY A 62 -6.10 -4.70 17.94
CA GLY A 62 -7.27 -3.83 17.91
C GLY A 62 -8.19 -4.12 16.73
N ALA A 63 -9.26 -3.34 16.62
CA ALA A 63 -10.26 -3.52 15.58
C ALA A 63 -9.70 -3.13 14.20
N PRO A 64 -9.89 -3.96 13.16
CA PRO A 64 -9.56 -3.60 11.79
C PRO A 64 -10.46 -2.47 11.32
N ARG A 65 -9.92 -1.58 10.47
CA ARG A 65 -10.69 -0.50 9.84
C ARG A 65 -10.83 -0.75 8.35
N THR A 66 -12.03 -1.08 7.90
CA THR A 66 -12.35 -1.16 6.47
C THR A 66 -12.29 0.22 5.84
N LEU A 67 -11.60 0.33 4.70
CA LEU A 67 -11.47 1.54 3.89
C LEU A 67 -12.37 1.47 2.64
N ALA A 68 -12.48 0.28 2.04
CA ALA A 68 -13.33 0.05 0.89
C ALA A 68 -13.77 -1.41 0.81
N VAL A 69 -14.98 -1.65 0.31
CA VAL A 69 -15.49 -2.95 -0.10
C VAL A 69 -16.20 -2.79 -1.43
N TRP A 70 -15.63 -3.33 -2.50
CA TRP A 70 -16.22 -3.34 -3.82
C TRP A 70 -16.88 -4.69 -4.07
N TYR A 71 -18.18 -4.67 -4.34
CA TYR A 71 -18.96 -5.88 -4.61
C TYR A 71 -20.14 -5.57 -5.54
N ASP A 72 -20.89 -6.58 -5.94
CA ASP A 72 -21.97 -6.37 -6.90
C ASP A 72 -23.19 -5.67 -6.26
N LEU A 73 -23.19 -4.34 -6.29
CA LEU A 73 -24.32 -3.52 -5.84
C LEU A 73 -25.51 -3.51 -6.81
N LYS A 74 -25.34 -4.02 -8.04
CA LYS A 74 -26.33 -3.88 -9.12
C LYS A 74 -27.18 -5.13 -9.31
N LYS A 75 -26.83 -6.27 -8.71
CA LYS A 75 -27.75 -7.43 -8.69
C LYS A 75 -29.05 -7.03 -7.98
N ARG A 76 -30.15 -7.10 -8.74
CA ARG A 76 -31.52 -6.85 -8.30
C ARG A 76 -32.26 -8.19 -8.27
N GLY A 77 -33.22 -8.35 -7.36
CA GLY A 77 -33.97 -9.60 -7.18
C GLY A 77 -33.44 -10.44 -6.00
N ASN A 78 -33.40 -11.76 -6.14
CA ASN A 78 -33.08 -12.69 -5.04
C ASN A 78 -31.60 -12.76 -4.62
N ASP A 79 -30.68 -12.12 -5.33
CA ASP A 79 -29.26 -12.04 -4.95
C ASP A 79 -28.89 -10.56 -4.70
N PRO A 80 -28.74 -10.12 -3.45
CA PRO A 80 -28.31 -8.76 -3.12
C PRO A 80 -26.83 -8.50 -3.42
N GLY A 81 -26.15 -9.42 -4.11
CA GLY A 81 -24.72 -9.37 -4.41
C GLY A 81 -23.84 -9.69 -3.20
N THR A 82 -24.40 -10.00 -2.04
CA THR A 82 -23.62 -10.28 -0.82
C THR A 82 -23.11 -11.72 -0.74
N LYS A 83 -23.64 -12.63 -1.58
CA LYS A 83 -23.29 -14.06 -1.60
C LYS A 83 -21.77 -14.30 -1.58
N TRP A 84 -21.05 -13.56 -2.42
CA TRP A 84 -19.61 -13.75 -2.60
C TRP A 84 -18.76 -12.87 -1.67
N LEU A 85 -19.35 -12.10 -0.76
CA LEU A 85 -18.56 -11.35 0.24
C LEU A 85 -17.81 -12.27 1.21
N ALA A 86 -18.38 -13.43 1.52
CA ALA A 86 -17.71 -14.46 2.31
C ALA A 86 -16.45 -15.02 1.63
N ASP A 87 -16.28 -14.73 0.33
CA ASP A 87 -15.11 -15.18 -0.41
C ASP A 87 -13.86 -14.35 -0.19
N LEU A 88 -14.02 -13.11 0.27
CA LEU A 88 -12.97 -12.28 0.86
C LEU A 88 -12.68 -12.80 2.28
N ARG A 89 -12.11 -14.01 2.36
CA ARG A 89 -12.05 -14.83 3.58
C ARG A 89 -11.34 -14.16 4.74
N ALA A 90 -10.25 -13.42 4.49
CA ALA A 90 -9.51 -12.78 5.56
C ALA A 90 -10.33 -11.61 6.12
N TRP A 91 -10.77 -10.71 5.25
CA TRP A 91 -11.62 -9.59 5.62
C TRP A 91 -12.94 -10.02 6.29
N TRP A 92 -13.59 -11.05 5.75
CA TRP A 92 -14.87 -11.58 6.23
C TRP A 92 -14.78 -12.01 7.69
N ARG A 93 -13.70 -12.72 8.06
CA ARG A 93 -13.46 -13.16 9.44
C ARG A 93 -13.08 -12.02 10.36
N LYS A 94 -12.36 -11.01 9.85
CA LYS A 94 -11.85 -9.87 10.63
C LYS A 94 -12.94 -8.87 11.01
N GLY A 95 -13.97 -8.71 10.18
CA GLY A 95 -15.09 -7.85 10.50
C GLY A 95 -16.21 -7.82 9.46
N GLY A 96 -15.95 -8.27 8.22
CA GLY A 96 -16.94 -8.22 7.15
C GLY A 96 -18.23 -8.97 7.46
N ARG A 97 -18.16 -10.14 8.12
CA ARG A 97 -19.34 -10.95 8.44
C ARG A 97 -20.35 -10.29 9.38
N SER A 98 -19.91 -9.29 10.15
CA SER A 98 -20.75 -8.55 11.10
C SER A 98 -21.22 -7.19 10.56
N MET A 99 -20.85 -6.84 9.32
CA MET A 99 -21.28 -5.59 8.71
C MET A 99 -22.66 -5.74 8.08
N THR A 100 -23.52 -4.74 8.31
CA THR A 100 -24.72 -4.56 7.49
C THR A 100 -24.29 -4.03 6.13
N MET A 101 -24.73 -4.68 5.05
CA MET A 101 -24.35 -4.35 3.67
C MET A 101 -25.54 -3.75 2.91
N PRO A 102 -25.33 -2.69 2.10
CA PRO A 102 -24.09 -1.92 1.95
C PRO A 102 -23.72 -1.15 3.23
N ALA A 103 -22.44 -1.19 3.60
CA ALA A 103 -21.89 -0.37 4.66
C ALA A 103 -21.60 1.05 4.16
N ASP A 104 -22.11 2.05 4.88
CA ASP A 104 -22.01 3.46 4.53
C ASP A 104 -20.55 3.91 4.39
N GLY A 105 -20.29 4.73 3.37
CA GLY A 105 -18.99 5.35 3.12
C GLY A 105 -17.87 4.43 2.62
N VAL A 106 -17.99 3.10 2.75
CA VAL A 106 -16.95 2.15 2.32
C VAL A 106 -17.41 1.22 1.20
N SER A 107 -18.72 1.02 1.02
CA SER A 107 -19.24 0.14 -0.02
C SER A 107 -19.22 0.80 -1.40
N GLY A 108 -18.85 0.04 -2.42
CA GLY A 108 -18.89 0.46 -3.82
C GLY A 108 -19.18 -0.70 -4.77
N ALA A 109 -19.52 -0.38 -6.01
CA ALA A 109 -19.66 -1.41 -7.03
C ALA A 109 -18.30 -2.06 -7.33
N THR A 110 -18.29 -3.32 -7.75
CA THR A 110 -17.11 -3.96 -8.37
C THR A 110 -16.50 -3.02 -9.42
N ARG A 111 -15.21 -3.21 -9.70
CA ARG A 111 -14.43 -2.33 -10.60
C ARG A 111 -13.97 -3.13 -11.84
N THR A 112 -13.82 -2.44 -12.97
CA THR A 112 -13.25 -3.05 -14.18
C THR A 112 -11.73 -3.16 -14.03
N PRO A 113 -11.00 -3.79 -14.98
CA PRO A 113 -9.56 -3.62 -15.02
C PRO A 113 -9.17 -2.14 -15.08
N GLY A 114 -8.16 -1.74 -14.32
CA GLY A 114 -7.74 -0.34 -14.17
C GLY A 114 -7.04 -0.05 -12.84
N GLN A 115 -6.65 1.21 -12.64
CA GLN A 115 -6.08 1.70 -11.38
C GLN A 115 -7.12 2.53 -10.63
N TYR A 116 -7.18 2.33 -9.31
CA TYR A 116 -8.17 2.93 -8.43
C TYR A 116 -7.51 3.47 -7.17
N THR A 117 -7.69 4.76 -6.91
CA THR A 117 -7.13 5.44 -5.74
C THR A 117 -8.20 5.63 -4.67
N ILE A 118 -7.88 5.21 -3.45
CA ILE A 118 -8.70 5.37 -2.25
C ILE A 118 -7.96 6.32 -1.30
N PRO A 119 -8.49 7.52 -1.02
CA PRO A 119 -7.87 8.42 -0.04
C PRO A 119 -7.93 7.79 1.36
N LEU A 120 -6.85 7.93 2.13
CA LEU A 120 -6.88 7.53 3.54
C LEU A 120 -7.73 8.53 4.34
N PRO A 121 -8.65 8.05 5.19
CA PRO A 121 -9.44 8.92 6.04
C PRO A 121 -8.56 9.83 6.91
N ALA A 122 -9.01 11.06 7.13
CA ALA A 122 -8.26 12.04 7.93
C ALA A 122 -8.13 11.66 9.41
N ASP A 123 -9.06 10.85 9.90
CA ASP A 123 -9.20 10.40 11.28
C ASP A 123 -8.52 9.05 11.56
N VAL A 124 -7.65 8.56 10.67
CA VAL A 124 -6.75 7.44 10.99
C VAL A 124 -5.79 7.91 12.09
N LYS A 125 -5.88 7.27 13.27
CA LYS A 125 -5.03 7.59 14.42
C LYS A 125 -3.56 7.35 14.09
N PRO A 126 -2.62 8.12 14.68
CA PRO A 126 -1.20 7.82 14.59
C PRO A 126 -0.90 6.40 15.12
N GLY A 127 -0.08 5.65 14.40
CA GLY A 127 0.30 4.29 14.79
C GLY A 127 0.87 3.48 13.63
N GLN A 128 1.32 2.26 13.94
CA GLN A 128 1.75 1.31 12.93
C GLN A 128 0.57 0.46 12.47
N TYR A 129 0.39 0.37 11.16
CA TYR A 129 -0.68 -0.39 10.53
C TYR A 129 -0.14 -1.25 9.40
N VAL A 130 -0.81 -2.37 9.16
CA VAL A 130 -0.71 -3.12 7.93
C VAL A 130 -1.93 -2.78 7.07
N LEU A 131 -1.68 -2.34 5.84
CA LEU A 131 -2.69 -2.26 4.80
C LEU A 131 -2.86 -3.65 4.19
N ASN A 132 -4.11 -4.08 4.09
CA ASN A 132 -4.49 -5.33 3.45
C ASN A 132 -5.44 -5.04 2.28
N VAL A 133 -5.18 -5.70 1.15
CA VAL A 133 -6.03 -5.68 -0.04
C VAL A 133 -6.32 -7.12 -0.41
N GLU A 134 -7.59 -7.52 -0.34
CA GLU A 134 -8.05 -8.85 -0.71
C GLU A 134 -8.95 -8.75 -1.94
N ALA A 135 -8.75 -9.62 -2.91
CA ALA A 135 -9.59 -9.78 -4.08
C ALA A 135 -10.11 -11.22 -4.18
N ALA A 136 -11.35 -11.38 -4.62
CA ALA A 136 -11.95 -12.67 -4.92
C ALA A 136 -12.90 -12.55 -6.13
N ARG A 137 -12.75 -13.41 -7.12
CA ARG A 137 -13.71 -13.51 -8.23
C ARG A 137 -14.77 -14.57 -7.95
N GLU A 138 -16.00 -14.31 -8.42
CA GLU A 138 -17.03 -15.36 -8.47
C GLU A 138 -16.44 -16.55 -9.23
N THR A 139 -16.51 -17.75 -8.63
CA THR A 139 -15.96 -19.01 -9.18
C THR A 139 -14.50 -18.96 -9.66
N GLY A 140 -13.73 -17.95 -9.23
CA GLY A 140 -12.36 -17.71 -9.69
C GLY A 140 -11.33 -17.78 -8.57
N GLY A 141 -10.20 -17.11 -8.80
CA GLY A 141 -9.11 -17.03 -7.83
C GLY A 141 -9.38 -16.04 -6.71
N ARG A 142 -8.51 -16.10 -5.71
CA ARG A 142 -8.51 -15.21 -4.55
C ARG A 142 -7.09 -14.83 -4.22
N GLU A 143 -6.91 -13.61 -3.79
CA GLU A 143 -5.59 -13.12 -3.43
C GLU A 143 -5.67 -12.10 -2.30
N LEU A 144 -4.78 -12.24 -1.33
CA LEU A 144 -4.54 -11.25 -0.28
C LEU A 144 -3.12 -10.71 -0.44
N VAL A 145 -3.00 -9.40 -0.49
CA VAL A 145 -1.74 -8.68 -0.48
C VAL A 145 -1.70 -7.75 0.73
N SER A 146 -0.59 -7.76 1.45
CA SER A 146 -0.38 -6.97 2.66
C SER A 146 0.90 -6.15 2.55
N VAL A 147 0.89 -4.93 3.06
CA VAL A 147 2.05 -4.01 3.05
C VAL A 147 1.98 -3.06 4.27
N PRO A 148 3.11 -2.68 4.87
CA PRO A 148 3.11 -1.65 5.91
C PRO A 148 2.48 -0.34 5.40
N LEU A 149 1.67 0.30 6.24
CA LEU A 149 1.07 1.60 5.93
C LEU A 149 2.15 2.70 6.05
N THR A 150 2.95 2.86 5.00
CA THR A 150 4.05 3.83 4.94
C THR A 150 4.08 4.47 3.57
N ALA A 151 4.24 5.80 3.49
CA ALA A 151 4.33 6.50 2.23
C ALA A 151 5.48 5.94 1.37
N GLY A 152 5.22 5.70 0.08
CA GLY A 152 6.16 5.10 -0.86
C GLY A 152 6.21 3.57 -0.84
N ALA A 153 5.60 2.92 0.16
CA ALA A 153 5.50 1.47 0.20
C ALA A 153 4.68 0.96 -0.99
N ARG A 154 5.13 -0.16 -1.55
CA ARG A 154 4.53 -0.78 -2.73
C ARG A 154 4.69 -2.28 -2.66
N THR A 155 3.74 -2.98 -3.26
CA THR A 155 3.76 -4.43 -3.44
C THR A 155 2.94 -4.77 -4.68
N THR A 156 2.94 -6.01 -5.12
CA THR A 156 2.25 -6.45 -6.33
C THR A 156 1.66 -7.82 -6.10
N GLY A 157 0.39 -7.98 -6.43
CA GLY A 157 -0.25 -9.29 -6.49
C GLY A 157 0.26 -10.10 -7.68
N LYS A 158 -0.03 -11.39 -7.65
CA LYS A 158 0.43 -12.40 -8.59
C LYS A 158 -0.67 -12.92 -9.48
N THR A 159 -1.94 -12.84 -9.04
CA THR A 159 -3.04 -13.59 -9.65
C THR A 159 -4.30 -12.76 -9.90
N GLU A 160 -4.79 -12.05 -8.89
CA GLU A 160 -6.05 -11.30 -8.93
C GLU A 160 -5.82 -9.79 -8.73
N LEU A 161 -4.70 -9.41 -8.12
CA LEU A 161 -4.30 -8.03 -7.89
C LEU A 161 -3.04 -7.69 -8.68
N GLY A 162 -2.96 -6.45 -9.16
CA GLY A 162 -1.75 -5.87 -9.73
C GLY A 162 -0.96 -5.11 -8.67
N ALA A 163 -0.34 -3.99 -9.08
CA ALA A 163 0.37 -3.12 -8.15
C ALA A 163 -0.56 -2.51 -7.09
N VAL A 164 -0.11 -2.54 -5.84
CA VAL A 164 -0.69 -1.82 -4.70
C VAL A 164 0.37 -0.85 -4.19
N ALA A 165 0.05 0.43 -4.10
CA ALA A 165 0.99 1.47 -3.73
C ALA A 165 0.37 2.47 -2.74
N ILE A 166 1.20 3.03 -1.87
CA ILE A 166 0.81 4.02 -0.88
C ILE A 166 1.50 5.34 -1.21
N SER A 167 0.73 6.39 -1.47
CA SER A 167 1.28 7.73 -1.68
C SER A 167 1.43 8.47 -0.36
N ALA A 168 2.29 9.48 -0.34
CA ALA A 168 2.26 10.51 0.70
C ALA A 168 0.96 11.33 0.62
N ARG A 169 0.61 11.99 1.73
CA ARG A 169 -0.44 13.02 1.80
C ARG A 169 0.05 14.36 1.25
#